data_AF-A0A6B2NNN0-F1
#
_entry.id   AF-A0A6B2NNN0-F1
#
_cell.length_a   1.000
_cell.length_b   1.000
_cell.length_c   1.000
_cell.angle_alpha   90.00
_cell.angle_beta   90.00
_cell.angle_gamma   90.00
#
_symmetry.space_group_name_H-M   'P 1'
#
loop_
_entity.id
_entity.type
_entity.pdbx_description
1 polymer ?
#
loop_
_entity_poly.entity_id
_entity_poly.type
_entity_poly.pdbx_seq_one_letter_code
_entity_poly.pdbx_strand_id
1 'polypeptide(L)'
;MATAQDASVTVHVMSRSWAVTQVSQDPLMYRATRDMNNLNPFGPPARLRTHQAIAAVQQATGCTVDRKTLYQNISGQFFARVTCK
;
A
#
# COMPACT_ATOMS: atom_id res chain seq x y z
N MET A 1 -22.74 12.07 1.13
CA MET A 1 -22.69 10.88 1.99
C MET A 1 -21.24 10.60 2.30
N ALA A 2 -20.79 10.85 3.53
CA ALA A 2 -19.41 10.63 3.95
C ALA A 2 -19.22 9.15 4.25
N THR A 3 -18.42 8.45 3.44
CA THR A 3 -18.06 7.05 3.68
C THR A 3 -16.90 6.98 4.67
N ALA A 4 -17.11 6.15 5.70
CA ALA A 4 -16.23 5.78 6.82
C ALA A 4 -14.81 6.32 6.80
N GLN A 5 -14.38 6.95 7.91
CA GLN A 5 -12.95 7.11 8.22
C GLN A 5 -12.26 5.74 8.21
N ASP A 6 -11.78 5.33 7.04
CA ASP A 6 -10.73 4.34 6.89
C ASP A 6 -9.53 4.85 7.69
N ALA A 7 -9.16 4.17 8.77
CA ALA A 7 -7.95 4.48 9.50
C ALA A 7 -6.75 4.26 8.58
N SER A 8 -6.32 5.32 7.88
CA SER A 8 -5.20 5.24 6.95
C SER A 8 -3.90 5.25 7.73
N VAL A 9 -3.14 4.16 7.65
CA VAL A 9 -1.82 4.08 8.24
C VAL A 9 -0.81 4.56 7.20
N THR A 10 -0.08 5.62 7.53
CA THR A 10 1.00 6.10 6.67
C THR A 10 2.31 5.43 7.08
N VAL A 11 2.98 4.80 6.12
CA VAL A 11 4.27 4.13 6.32
C VAL A 11 5.30 4.66 5.32
N HIS A 12 6.57 4.60 5.72
CA HIS A 12 7.67 5.05 4.88
C HIS A 12 8.54 3.87 4.46
N VAL A 13 8.50 3.56 3.16
CA VAL A 13 9.13 2.38 2.57
C VAL A 13 10.05 2.81 1.45
N MET A 14 11.33 2.45 1.57
CA MET A 14 12.34 2.67 0.53
C MET A 14 12.34 4.13 0.00
N SER A 15 12.37 5.09 0.93
CA SER A 15 12.37 6.53 0.64
C SER A 15 11.07 7.10 0.05
N ARG A 16 9.95 6.37 0.16
CA ARG A 16 8.62 6.79 -0.33
C ARG A 16 7.57 6.61 0.74
N SER A 17 6.63 7.55 0.81
CA SER A 17 5.49 7.46 1.71
C SER A 17 4.34 6.73 1.04
N TRP A 18 3.69 5.86 1.80
CA TRP A 18 2.56 5.05 1.38
C TRP A 18 1.43 5.19 2.38
N ALA A 19 0.23 5.46 1.89
CA ALA A 19 -0.99 5.39 2.66
C ALA A 19 -1.62 4.01 2.48
N VAL A 20 -1.74 3.27 3.57
CA VAL A 20 -2.38 1.95 3.61
C VAL A 20 -3.73 2.09 4.28
N THR A 21 -4.79 1.68 3.60
CA THR A 21 -6.16 1.66 4.11
C THR A 21 -6.72 0.27 3.99
N GLN A 22 -7.53 -0.16 4.96
CA GLN A 22 -8.33 -1.37 4.80
C GLN A 22 -9.39 -1.11 3.72
N VAL A 23 -9.89 -2.14 3.06
CA VAL A 23 -11.01 -2.00 2.14
C VAL A 23 -12.27 -2.36 2.92
N SER A 24 -13.18 -1.41 3.09
CA SER A 24 -14.37 -1.55 3.95
C SER A 24 -15.27 -2.76 3.67
N GLN A 25 -15.15 -3.40 2.50
CA GLN A 25 -15.93 -4.57 2.10
C GLN A 25 -15.24 -5.91 2.39
N ASP A 26 -13.92 -5.96 2.57
CA ASP A 26 -13.18 -7.20 2.87
C ASP A 26 -12.15 -6.92 3.97
N PRO A 27 -12.33 -7.49 5.18
CA PRO A 27 -11.50 -7.17 6.33
C PRO A 27 -10.05 -7.63 6.17
N LEU A 28 -9.76 -8.56 5.26
CA LEU A 28 -8.41 -9.03 5.00
C LEU A 28 -7.75 -8.29 3.84
N MET A 29 -8.48 -7.41 3.15
CA MET A 29 -8.00 -6.72 1.95
C MET A 29 -7.53 -5.31 2.30
N TYR A 30 -6.28 -5.02 1.93
CA TYR A 30 -5.67 -3.72 2.15
C TYR A 30 -5.30 -3.07 0.83
N ARG A 31 -5.48 -1.75 0.78
CA ARG A 31 -5.11 -0.89 -0.34
C ARG A 31 -3.90 -0.04 0.06
N ALA A 32 -2.82 -0.15 -0.69
CA ALA A 32 -1.64 0.71 -0.59
C ALA A 32 -1.61 1.73 -1.73
N THR A 33 -1.64 3.00 -1.36
CA THR A 33 -1.55 4.14 -2.29
C THR A 33 -0.23 4.87 -2.04
N ARG A 34 0.57 5.02 -3.09
CA ARG A 34 1.84 5.75 -2.99
C ARG A 34 1.57 7.24 -3.06
N ASP A 35 2.20 8.01 -2.18
CA ASP A 35 2.20 9.46 -2.32
C ASP A 35 2.99 9.86 -3.58
N MET A 36 2.40 10.71 -4.42
CA MET A 36 2.94 11.10 -5.73
C MET A 36 3.89 12.32 -5.63
N ASN A 37 4.10 12.84 -4.42
CA ASN A 37 4.75 14.13 -4.17
C ASN A 37 6.26 14.21 -4.37
N ASN A 38 6.95 13.19 -4.90
CA ASN A 38 8.41 13.19 -4.88
C ASN A 38 9.04 12.76 -6.21
N LEU A 39 8.59 13.40 -7.30
CA LEU A 39 9.24 13.44 -8.61
C LEU A 39 10.52 14.29 -8.53
N ASN A 40 11.54 13.82 -7.80
CA ASN A 40 12.89 14.38 -7.90
C ASN A 40 13.61 13.72 -9.09
N PRO A 41 13.94 14.46 -10.18
CA PRO A 41 14.65 13.92 -11.33
C PRO A 41 16.04 13.35 -10.99
N PHE A 42 16.66 13.85 -9.92
CA PHE A 42 17.96 13.41 -9.39
C PHE A 42 17.81 12.51 -8.16
N GLY A 43 16.60 12.01 -7.91
CA GLY A 43 16.33 11.12 -6.80
C GLY A 43 16.97 9.73 -6.99
N PRO A 44 17.00 8.91 -5.93
CA PRO A 44 17.40 7.51 -6.03
C PRO A 44 16.62 6.79 -7.15
N PRO A 45 17.22 5.78 -7.81
CA PRO A 45 16.60 5.10 -8.94
C PRO A 45 15.23 4.55 -8.58
N ALA A 46 14.33 4.56 -9.55
CA ALA A 46 12.99 4.03 -9.39
C ALA A 46 13.06 2.55 -9.01
N ARG A 47 12.58 2.20 -7.80
CA ARG A 47 12.42 0.80 -7.38
C ARG A 47 11.06 0.28 -7.83
N LEU A 48 10.96 -1.04 -7.98
CA LEU A 48 9.72 -1.71 -8.34
C LEU A 48 8.62 -1.42 -7.31
N ARG A 49 7.54 -0.80 -7.76
CA ARG A 49 6.42 -0.35 -6.91
C ARG A 49 5.76 -1.52 -6.20
N THR A 50 5.72 -2.70 -6.83
CA THR A 50 5.18 -3.92 -6.25
C THR A 50 5.89 -4.32 -4.94
N HIS A 51 7.22 -4.28 -4.90
CA HIS A 51 7.97 -4.59 -3.68
C HIS A 51 7.75 -3.54 -2.59
N GLN A 52 7.68 -2.27 -2.98
CA GLN A 52 7.37 -1.17 -2.05
C GLN A 52 5.97 -1.31 -1.46
N ALA A 53 4.97 -1.63 -2.29
CA ALA A 53 3.59 -1.84 -1.86
C ALA A 53 3.46 -3.04 -0.91
N ILE A 54 4.12 -4.16 -1.23
CA ILE A 54 4.14 -5.34 -0.34
C ILE A 54 4.72 -4.95 1.02
N ALA A 55 5.89 -4.33 1.04
CA ALA A 55 6.53 -3.91 2.29
C ALA A 55 5.69 -2.87 3.05
N ALA A 56 4.99 -1.96 2.34
CA ALA A 56 4.10 -0.99 2.97
C ALA A 56 2.92 -1.67 3.65
N VAL A 57 2.24 -2.61 3.00
CA VAL A 57 1.12 -3.35 3.59
C VAL A 57 1.60 -4.19 4.77
N GLN A 58 2.75 -4.87 4.65
CA GLN A 58 3.34 -5.65 5.75
C GLN A 58 3.70 -4.77 6.96
N GLN A 59 4.31 -3.60 6.72
CA GLN A 59 4.68 -2.68 7.79
C GLN A 59 3.46 -2.03 8.46
N ALA A 60 2.41 -1.73 7.69
CA ALA A 60 1.19 -1.12 8.20
C ALA A 60 0.32 -2.10 9.01
N THR A 61 0.30 -3.38 8.61
CA THR A 61 -0.58 -4.40 9.22
C THR A 61 0.13 -5.32 10.21
N GLY A 62 1.47 -5.44 10.14
CA GLY A 62 2.23 -6.46 10.85
C GLY A 62 2.05 -7.88 10.30
N CYS A 63 1.24 -8.05 9.25
CA CYS A 63 0.86 -9.35 8.69
C CYS A 63 1.61 -9.66 7.40
N THR A 64 1.54 -10.92 6.96
CA THR A 64 2.17 -11.33 5.69
C THR A 64 1.20 -11.12 4.54
N VAL A 65 1.66 -10.49 3.45
CA VAL A 65 0.86 -10.29 2.24
C VAL A 65 0.78 -11.57 1.41
N ASP A 66 -0.43 -11.96 0.99
CA ASP A 66 -0.62 -13.01 -0.01
C ASP A 66 -0.40 -12.45 -1.42
N ARG A 67 0.78 -12.76 -1.96
CA ARG A 67 1.21 -12.31 -3.29
C ARG A 67 0.32 -12.80 -4.43
N LYS A 68 -0.43 -13.90 -4.25
CA LYS A 68 -1.35 -14.41 -5.30
C LYS A 68 -2.56 -13.50 -5.48
N THR A 69 -2.91 -12.73 -4.45
CA THR A 69 -4.05 -11.81 -4.45
C THR A 69 -3.64 -10.37 -4.77
N LEU A 70 -2.35 -10.13 -4.96
CA LEU A 70 -1.81 -8.80 -5.23
C LEU A 70 -2.16 -8.35 -6.65
N TYR A 71 -2.85 -7.23 -6.77
CA TYR A 71 -3.10 -6.58 -8.06
C TYR A 71 -2.97 -5.06 -7.96
N GLN A 72 -2.76 -4.41 -9.10
CA GLN A 72 -2.67 -2.96 -9.23
C GLN A 72 -3.80 -2.47 -10.14
N ASN A 73 -4.47 -1.38 -9.76
CA ASN A 73 -5.45 -0.73 -10.63
C ASN A 73 -4.82 0.36 -11.53
N ILE A 74 -5.63 0.93 -12.43
CA ILE A 74 -5.20 1.99 -13.35
C ILE A 74 -4.74 3.27 -12.64
N SER A 75 -5.24 3.52 -11.42
CA SER A 75 -4.84 4.65 -10.59
C SER A 75 -3.51 4.43 -9.86
N GLY A 76 -2.87 3.27 -10.05
CA GLY A 76 -1.61 2.93 -9.38
C GLY A 76 -1.74 2.54 -7.91
N GLN A 77 -2.96 2.22 -7.46
CA GLN A 77 -3.22 1.68 -6.13
C GLN A 77 -3.01 0.18 -6.16
N PHE A 78 -2.35 -0.33 -5.13
CA PHE A 78 -2.11 -1.76 -4.94
C PHE A 78 -3.10 -2.32 -3.95
N PHE A 79 -3.63 -3.49 -4.24
CA PHE A 79 -4.56 -4.21 -3.38
C PHE A 79 -3.99 -5.59 -3.08
N ALA A 80 -4.05 -6.02 -1.83
CA ALA A 80 -3.58 -7.34 -1.44
C ALA A 80 -4.30 -7.84 -0.20
N ARG A 81 -4.55 -9.15 -0.13
CA ARG A 81 -4.97 -9.80 1.09
C ARG A 81 -3.77 -10.04 2.01
N VAL A 82 -4.02 -10.00 3.31
CA VAL A 82 -3.03 -10.35 4.33
C VAL A 82 -3.44 -11.59 5.10
N THR A 83 -2.44 -12.32 5.58
CA THR A 83 -2.58 -13.41 6.52
C THR A 83 -1.76 -13.06 7.76
N CYS A 84 -2.46 -12.84 8.86
CA CYS A 84 -1.88 -12.63 10.17
C CYS A 84 -1.70 -14.01 10.83
N LYS A 85 -0.53 -14.26 11.43
CA LYS A 85 -0.28 -15.46 12.25
C LYS A 85 -0.55 -15.13 13.70
#